data_AF-A0A0B6Z1J1-F1
#
_entry.id   AF-A0A0B6Z1J1-F1
#
_cell.length_a   1.000
_cell.length_b   1.000
_cell.length_c   1.000
_cell.angle_alpha   90.00
_cell.angle_beta   90.00
_cell.angle_gamma   90.00
#
_symmetry.space_group_name_H-M   'P 1'
#
loop_
_entity.id
_entity.type
_entity.pdbx_description
1 polymer ?
#
loop_
_entity_poly.entity_id
_entity_poly.type
_entity_poly.pdbx_seq_one_letter_code
_entity_poly.pdbx_strand_id
1 'polypeptide(L)'
;AQEQQETMKANVITFDAVVMIICCLSTILCSRSLHRCDVLRKDTAEYFKLHKGQSFSFSSHMEYINMWYIIIICNDVLTIIGTAFKIQLESRVFSISSENYEICSILLGLGVFLTYVGILRYLGFFKSYNILIL
;
A
#
# COMPACT_ATOMS: atom_id res chain seq x y z
N ALA A 1 34.01 -17.66 4.93
CA ALA A 1 33.49 -16.28 5.13
C ALA A 1 32.85 -15.71 3.85
N GLN A 2 33.58 -15.62 2.72
CA GLN A 2 33.00 -15.12 1.44
C GLN A 2 31.85 -16.00 0.91
N GLU A 3 31.99 -17.33 0.95
CA GLU A 3 30.97 -18.27 0.48
C GLU A 3 29.68 -18.20 1.32
N GLN A 4 29.80 -18.01 2.64
CA GLN A 4 28.66 -17.74 3.54
C GLN A 4 27.98 -16.40 3.25
N GLN A 5 28.75 -15.38 2.85
CA GLN A 5 28.20 -14.07 2.52
C GLN A 5 27.42 -14.08 1.20
N GLU A 6 27.88 -14.82 0.19
CA GLU A 6 27.15 -15.00 -1.06
C GLU A 6 25.85 -15.80 -0.90
N THR A 7 25.87 -16.87 -0.10
CA THR A 7 24.65 -17.64 0.21
C THR A 7 23.63 -16.81 0.99
N MET A 8 24.07 -15.97 1.92
CA MET A 8 23.20 -15.06 2.65
C MET A 8 22.55 -14.02 1.72
N LYS A 9 23.32 -13.45 0.77
CA LYS A 9 22.79 -12.49 -0.22
C LYS A 9 21.76 -13.12 -1.15
N ALA A 10 22.03 -14.31 -1.67
CA ALA A 10 21.10 -15.02 -2.54
C ALA A 10 19.75 -15.30 -1.86
N ASN A 11 19.77 -15.67 -0.57
CA ASN A 11 18.54 -15.88 0.21
C ASN A 11 17.75 -14.58 0.41
N VAL A 12 18.44 -13.46 0.68
CA VAL A 12 17.80 -12.15 0.85
C VAL A 12 17.15 -11.67 -0.45
N ILE A 13 17.85 -11.80 -1.58
CA ILE A 13 17.32 -11.43 -2.90
C ILE A 13 16.10 -12.27 -3.26
N THR A 14 16.14 -13.58 -2.96
CA THR A 14 14.99 -14.48 -3.20
C THR A 14 13.79 -14.09 -2.35
N PHE A 15 14.01 -13.75 -1.09
CA PHE A 15 12.95 -13.27 -0.20
C PHE A 15 12.34 -11.95 -0.68
N ASP A 16 13.19 -10.97 -1.01
CA ASP A 16 12.76 -9.67 -1.52
C ASP A 16 11.96 -9.82 -2.83
N ALA A 17 12.33 -10.77 -3.71
CA ALA A 17 11.58 -11.09 -4.92
C ALA A 17 10.18 -11.66 -4.63
N VAL A 18 10.05 -12.57 -3.66
CA VAL A 18 8.74 -13.10 -3.23
C VAL A 18 7.86 -11.98 -2.66
N VAL A 19 8.43 -11.10 -1.84
CA VAL A 19 7.72 -9.95 -1.28
C VAL A 19 7.20 -9.03 -2.39
N MET A 20 8.03 -8.71 -3.39
CA MET A 20 7.59 -7.91 -4.55
C MET A 20 6.41 -8.56 -5.29
N ILE A 21 6.43 -9.88 -5.51
CA ILE A 21 5.32 -10.59 -6.17
C ILE A 21 4.03 -10.45 -5.34
N ILE A 22 4.12 -10.64 -4.02
CA ILE A 22 2.97 -10.52 -3.12
C ILE A 22 2.41 -9.08 -3.13
N CYS A 23 3.27 -8.06 -3.05
CA CYS A 23 2.87 -6.65 -3.16
C CYS A 23 2.21 -6.35 -4.51
N CYS A 24 2.75 -6.84 -5.63
CA CYS A 24 2.12 -6.66 -6.93
C CYS A 24 0.71 -7.29 -6.99
N LEU A 25 0.55 -8.51 -6.49
CA LEU A 25 -0.76 -9.18 -6.43
C LEU A 25 -1.74 -8.41 -5.54
N SER A 26 -1.28 -7.95 -4.37
CA SER A 26 -2.06 -7.12 -3.44
C SER A 26 -2.55 -5.83 -4.11
N THR A 27 -1.66 -5.09 -4.77
CA THR A 27 -2.01 -3.88 -5.50
C THR A 27 -3.05 -4.16 -6.58
N ILE A 28 -2.87 -5.21 -7.40
CA ILE A 28 -3.84 -5.58 -8.44
C ILE A 28 -5.21 -5.87 -7.85
N LEU A 29 -5.27 -6.64 -6.76
CA LEU A 29 -6.51 -6.99 -6.07
C LEU A 29 -7.20 -5.74 -5.49
N CYS A 30 -6.43 -4.87 -4.82
CA CYS A 30 -6.93 -3.62 -4.24
C CYS A 30 -7.43 -2.65 -5.32
N SER A 31 -6.70 -2.49 -6.43
CA SER A 31 -7.13 -1.68 -7.58
C SER A 31 -8.42 -2.24 -8.21
N ARG A 32 -8.56 -3.56 -8.34
CA ARG A 32 -9.79 -4.19 -8.83
C ARG A 32 -10.98 -3.91 -7.91
N SER A 33 -10.77 -4.01 -6.60
CA SER A 33 -11.81 -3.69 -5.62
C SER A 33 -12.21 -2.21 -5.70
N LEU A 34 -11.24 -1.31 -5.81
CA LEU A 34 -11.48 0.12 -5.92
C LEU A 34 -12.24 0.48 -7.19
N HIS A 35 -11.88 -0.14 -8.32
CA HIS A 35 -12.60 0.03 -9.58
C HIS A 35 -14.06 -0.40 -9.46
N ARG A 36 -14.34 -1.54 -8.82
CA ARG A 36 -15.71 -2.00 -8.58
C ARG A 36 -16.50 -1.01 -7.70
N CYS A 37 -15.87 -0.45 -6.67
CA CYS A 37 -16.47 0.60 -5.84
C CYS A 37 -16.79 1.87 -6.67
N ASP A 38 -15.88 2.28 -7.57
CA ASP A 38 -16.11 3.46 -8.42
C ASP A 38 -17.24 3.25 -9.44
N VAL A 39 -17.37 2.06 -10.01
CA VAL A 39 -18.50 1.71 -10.87
C VAL A 39 -19.81 1.79 -10.09
N LEU A 40 -19.87 1.15 -8.91
CA LEU A 40 -21.07 1.18 -8.06
C LEU A 40 -21.44 2.61 -7.63
N ARG A 41 -20.43 3.43 -7.35
CA ARG A 41 -20.57 4.86 -7.03
C ARG A 41 -21.22 5.63 -8.17
N LYS A 42 -20.84 5.38 -9.43
CA LYS A 42 -21.43 6.02 -10.61
C LYS A 42 -22.87 5.56 -10.85
N ASP A 43 -23.12 4.25 -10.79
CA ASP A 43 -24.45 3.68 -10.97
C ASP A 43 -25.44 4.22 -9.92
N THR A 44 -24.99 4.35 -8.67
CA THR A 44 -25.81 4.89 -7.58
C THR A 44 -26.06 6.38 -7.74
N ALA A 45 -25.05 7.15 -8.18
CA ALA A 45 -25.20 8.58 -8.44
C ALA A 45 -26.17 8.85 -9.60
N GLU A 46 -26.13 8.03 -10.65
CA GLU A 46 -27.08 8.11 -11.77
C GLU A 46 -28.51 7.76 -11.33
N TYR A 47 -28.67 6.68 -10.56
CA TYR A 47 -29.96 6.30 -9.99
C TYR A 47 -30.56 7.40 -9.09
N PHE A 48 -29.76 8.00 -8.21
CA PHE A 48 -30.21 9.09 -7.34
C PHE A 48 -30.59 10.34 -8.14
N LYS A 49 -29.83 10.69 -9.17
CA LYS A 49 -30.15 11.82 -10.04
C LYS A 49 -31.47 11.61 -10.78
N LEU A 50 -31.73 10.40 -11.26
CA LEU A 50 -32.95 10.06 -12.02
C LEU A 50 -34.20 9.98 -11.12
N HIS A 51 -34.11 9.36 -9.94
CA HIS A 51 -35.27 9.13 -9.07
C HIS A 51 -35.53 10.23 -8.04
N LYS A 52 -34.49 10.92 -7.55
CA LYS A 52 -34.60 11.91 -6.46
C LYS A 52 -34.31 13.35 -6.91
N GLY A 53 -33.81 13.55 -8.14
CA GLY A 53 -33.55 14.88 -8.70
C GLY A 53 -32.46 15.69 -7.98
N GLN A 54 -31.76 15.08 -7.01
CA GLN A 54 -30.67 15.71 -6.26
C GLN A 54 -29.32 15.22 -6.77
N SER A 55 -28.36 16.13 -6.89
CA SER A 55 -26.96 15.78 -7.17
C SER A 55 -26.33 15.13 -5.95
N PHE A 56 -25.51 14.10 -6.19
CA PHE A 56 -24.77 13.42 -5.13
C PHE A 56 -23.78 14.40 -4.48
N SER A 57 -23.87 14.59 -3.16
CA SER A 57 -22.91 15.41 -2.42
C SER A 57 -21.53 14.75 -2.42
N PHE A 58 -20.47 15.56 -2.44
CA PHE A 58 -19.09 15.09 -2.43
C PHE A 58 -18.76 14.22 -1.19
N SER A 59 -19.40 14.52 -0.06
CA SER A 59 -19.30 13.71 1.18
C SER A 59 -19.81 12.29 0.97
N SER A 60 -20.97 12.14 0.34
CA SER A 60 -21.54 10.83 0.01
C SER A 60 -20.69 10.08 -1.01
N HIS A 61 -19.94 10.76 -1.89
CA HIS A 61 -19.00 10.10 -2.80
C HIS A 61 -17.77 9.51 -2.09
N MET A 62 -17.27 10.16 -1.05
CA MET A 62 -16.12 9.65 -0.28
C MET A 62 -16.47 8.42 0.56
N GLU A 63 -17.73 8.25 0.96
CA GLU A 63 -18.19 7.05 1.68
C GLU A 63 -18.09 5.76 0.84
N TYR A 64 -18.24 5.86 -0.49
CA TYR A 64 -18.07 4.71 -1.39
C TYR A 64 -16.61 4.33 -1.62
N ILE A 65 -15.67 5.23 -1.32
CA ILE A 65 -14.23 5.00 -1.50
C ILE A 65 -13.66 4.47 -0.19
N ASN A 66 -13.29 3.19 -0.17
CA ASN A 66 -12.67 2.61 1.00
C ASN A 66 -11.20 3.08 1.13
N MET A 67 -10.96 4.04 2.04
CA MET A 67 -9.65 4.64 2.30
C MET A 67 -8.58 3.60 2.67
N TRP A 68 -8.96 2.44 3.23
CA TRP A 68 -8.02 1.37 3.56
C TRP A 68 -7.33 0.79 2.33
N TYR A 69 -8.02 0.68 1.19
CA TYR A 69 -7.38 0.20 -0.04
C TYR A 69 -6.34 1.18 -0.56
N ILE A 70 -6.53 2.48 -0.35
CA ILE A 70 -5.54 3.51 -0.72
C ILE A 70 -4.28 3.35 0.14
N ILE A 71 -4.44 3.14 1.45
CA ILE A 71 -3.31 2.91 2.37
C ILE A 71 -2.51 1.68 1.96
N ILE A 72 -3.17 0.58 1.58
CA ILE A 72 -2.50 -0.66 1.12
C ILE A 72 -1.72 -0.40 -0.17
N ILE A 73 -2.31 0.30 -1.15
CA ILE A 73 -1.61 0.63 -2.41
C ILE A 73 -0.39 1.53 -2.13
N CYS A 74 -0.51 2.53 -1.26
CA CYS A 74 0.63 3.34 -0.84
C CYS A 74 1.73 2.49 -0.20
N ASN A 75 1.37 1.56 0.69
CA ASN A 75 2.32 0.66 1.34
C ASN A 75 3.07 -0.23 0.33
N ASP A 76 2.37 -0.79 -0.66
CA ASP A 76 2.97 -1.62 -1.71
C ASP A 76 3.97 -0.80 -2.54
N VAL A 77 3.62 0.44 -2.92
CA VAL A 77 4.52 1.34 -3.65
C VAL A 77 5.76 1.68 -2.82
N LEU A 78 5.60 2.00 -1.54
CA LEU A 78 6.72 2.28 -0.64
C LEU A 78 7.64 1.06 -0.51
N THR A 79 7.08 -0.15 -0.44
CA THR A 79 7.84 -1.40 -0.35
C THR A 79 8.64 -1.64 -1.62
N ILE A 80 8.03 -1.46 -2.81
CA ILE A 80 8.74 -1.60 -4.09
C ILE A 80 9.93 -0.62 -4.17
N ILE A 81 9.69 0.66 -3.82
CA ILE A 81 10.73 1.68 -3.84
C ILE A 81 11.82 1.35 -2.80
N GLY A 82 11.46 0.90 -1.60
CA GLY A 82 12.40 0.51 -0.54
C GLY A 82 13.29 -0.67 -0.95
N THR A 83 12.70 -1.67 -1.60
CA THR A 83 13.45 -2.81 -2.14
C THR A 83 14.41 -2.37 -3.24
N ALA A 84 13.98 -1.45 -4.12
CA ALA A 84 14.85 -0.87 -5.15
C ALA A 84 16.03 -0.07 -4.56
N PHE A 85 15.81 0.71 -3.49
CA PHE A 85 16.89 1.40 -2.78
C PHE A 85 17.86 0.43 -2.08
N LYS A 86 17.34 -0.65 -1.49
CA LYS A 86 18.14 -1.70 -0.85
C LYS A 86 19.10 -2.36 -1.84
N ILE A 87 18.62 -2.70 -3.05
CA ILE A 87 19.44 -3.26 -4.14
C ILE A 87 20.52 -2.26 -4.58
N GLN A 88 20.17 -0.98 -4.71
CA GLN A 88 21.14 0.08 -5.05
C GLN A 88 22.24 0.22 -4.01
N LEU A 89 21.91 0.07 -2.72
CA LEU A 89 22.88 0.14 -1.61
C LEU A 89 23.81 -1.08 -1.58
N GLU A 90 23.29 -2.28 -1.85
CA GLU A 90 24.07 -3.53 -1.85
C GLU A 90 25.01 -3.65 -3.07
N SER A 91 24.64 -3.03 -4.20
CA SER A 91 25.34 -3.05 -5.50
C SER A 91 26.69 -2.29 -5.51
N ARG A 92 26.97 -1.38 -4.56
CA ARG A 92 28.29 -0.72 -4.40
C ARG A 92 28.84 -0.01 -5.66
N VAL A 93 28.00 0.73 -6.39
CA VAL A 93 28.45 1.53 -7.58
C VAL A 93 28.32 3.06 -7.41
N PHE A 94 27.66 3.58 -6.37
CA PHE A 94 27.74 5.02 -6.10
C PHE A 94 28.27 5.27 -4.70
N SER A 95 29.32 6.07 -4.65
CA SER A 95 29.93 6.66 -3.47
C SER A 95 28.91 6.98 -2.38
N ILE A 96 29.31 6.75 -1.14
CA ILE A 96 28.62 7.13 0.09
C ILE A 96 28.07 8.57 -0.03
N SER A 97 26.80 8.71 -0.40
CA SER A 97 26.00 9.90 -0.15
C SER A 97 25.08 9.52 0.99
N SER A 98 25.38 10.03 2.19
CA SER A 98 24.59 9.90 3.43
C SER A 98 23.08 10.06 3.17
N GLU A 99 22.73 10.92 2.22
CA GLU A 99 21.36 11.20 1.77
C GLU A 99 20.59 9.96 1.29
N ASN A 100 21.21 9.06 0.52
CA ASN A 100 20.50 7.85 0.04
C ASN A 100 20.19 6.87 1.16
N TYR A 101 21.04 6.82 2.19
CA TYR A 101 20.81 5.99 3.37
C TYR A 101 19.69 6.58 4.24
N GLU A 102 19.68 7.90 4.43
CA GLU A 102 18.61 8.61 5.14
C GLU A 102 17.25 8.42 4.47
N ILE A 103 17.18 8.58 3.13
CA ILE A 103 15.97 8.36 2.35
C ILE A 103 15.51 6.89 2.46
N CYS A 104 16.42 5.92 2.33
CA CYS A 104 16.11 4.50 2.47
C CYS A 104 15.55 4.18 3.88
N SER A 105 16.17 4.72 4.93
CA SER A 105 15.74 4.51 6.31
C SER A 105 14.36 5.12 6.58
N ILE A 106 14.10 6.33 6.09
CA ILE A 106 12.78 6.98 6.24
C ILE A 106 11.72 6.20 5.46
N LEU A 107 12.02 5.78 4.24
CA LEU A 107 11.08 5.06 3.39
C LEU A 107 10.69 3.70 3.97
N LEU A 108 11.67 2.93 4.48
CA LEU A 108 11.42 1.67 5.17
C LEU A 108 10.63 1.88 6.48
N GLY A 109 10.99 2.92 7.25
CA GLY A 109 10.26 3.28 8.48
C GLY A 109 8.80 3.67 8.21
N LEU A 110 8.57 4.46 7.17
CA LEU A 110 7.24 4.85 6.72
C LEU A 110 6.45 3.63 6.20
N GLY A 111 7.10 2.73 5.48
CA GLY A 111 6.51 1.46 5.05
C GLY A 111 6.00 0.63 6.23
N VAL A 112 6.85 0.40 7.25
CA VAL A 112 6.44 -0.32 8.47
C VAL A 112 5.29 0.39 9.18
N PHE A 113 5.35 1.72 9.33
CA PHE A 113 4.26 2.48 9.95
C PHE A 113 2.93 2.31 9.19
N LEU A 114 2.94 2.41 7.87
CA LEU A 114 1.75 2.19 7.04
C LEU A 114 1.22 0.76 7.15
N THR A 115 2.10 -0.25 7.28
CA THR A 115 1.69 -1.64 7.49
C THR A 115 0.92 -1.79 8.81
N TYR A 116 1.42 -1.18 9.89
CA TYR A 116 0.74 -1.18 11.19
C TYR A 116 -0.59 -0.44 11.15
N VAL A 117 -0.66 0.70 10.44
CA VAL A 117 -1.94 1.37 10.19
C VAL A 117 -2.88 0.42 9.45
N GLY A 118 -2.42 -0.28 8.41
CA GLY A 118 -3.21 -1.27 7.67
C GLY A 118 -3.79 -2.39 8.55
N ILE A 119 -3.08 -2.81 9.61
CA ILE A 119 -3.59 -3.80 10.58
C ILE A 119 -4.83 -3.29 11.34
N LEU A 120 -4.95 -1.98 11.57
CA LEU A 120 -6.11 -1.38 12.23
C LEU A 120 -7.43 -1.64 11.47
N ARG A 121 -7.38 -1.88 10.16
CA ARG A 121 -8.55 -2.35 9.37
C ARG A 121 -9.18 -3.58 10.00
N TYR A 122 -8.37 -4.54 10.44
CA TYR A 122 -8.87 -5.79 11.02
C TYR A 122 -9.49 -5.58 12.40
N LEU A 123 -9.07 -4.53 13.14
CA LEU A 123 -9.69 -4.16 14.41
C LEU A 123 -11.09 -3.54 14.21
N GLY A 124 -11.33 -2.85 13.09
CA GLY A 124 -12.64 -2.30 12.74
C GLY A 124 -13.75 -3.35 12.53
N PHE A 125 -13.40 -4.63 12.38
CA PHE A 125 -14.38 -5.73 12.31
C PHE A 125 -15.10 -5.98 13.64
N PHE A 126 -14.50 -5.56 14.76
CA PHE A 126 -15.15 -5.62 16.07
C PHE A 126 -16.10 -4.44 16.26
N LYS A 127 -17.37 -4.72 16.56
CA LYS A 127 -18.44 -3.71 16.74
C LYS A 127 -18.06 -2.56 17.68
N SER A 128 -17.22 -2.78 18.68
CA SER A 128 -16.78 -1.74 19.63
C SER A 128 -15.78 -0.74 19.03
N TYR A 129 -15.00 -1.12 18.03
CA TYR A 129 -13.98 -0.25 17.42
C TYR A 129 -14.45 0.39 16.11
N ASN A 130 -15.51 -0.14 15.48
CA ASN A 130 -16.12 0.45 14.30
C ASN A 130 -16.65 1.88 14.56
N ILE A 131 -17.12 2.18 15.78
CA ILE A 131 -17.60 3.51 16.19
C ILE A 131 -16.46 4.54 16.28
N LEU A 132 -15.21 4.11 16.48
CA LEU A 132 -14.06 5.00 16.59
C LEU A 132 -13.44 5.34 15.22
N ILE A 133 -13.78 4.57 14.19
CA ILE A 133 -13.21 4.68 12.83
C ILE A 133 -14.19 5.35 11.85
N LEU A 134 -15.50 5.32 12.13
CA LEU A 134 -16.53 6.07 11.41
C LEU A 134 -16.61 7.52 11.91
#